data_AF-A0A4W5P665-F1
#
_entry.id   AF-A0A4W5P665-F1
#
_cell.length_a   1.000
_cell.length_b   1.000
_cell.length_c   1.000
_cell.angle_alpha   90.00
_cell.angle_beta   90.00
_cell.angle_gamma   90.00
#
_symmetry.space_group_name_H-M   'P 1'
#
loop_
_entity.id
_entity.type
_entity.pdbx_description
1 polymer ?
#
loop_
_entity_poly.entity_id
_entity_poly.type
_entity_poly.pdbx_seq_one_letter_code
_entity_poly.pdbx_strand_id
1 'polypeptide(L)'
;MNVEASKHSGLEGLERAVESLEPNGDKQRLMETYNNVFCPPMRFDFQSHMGDTMGVVCAQQPLEGELLQRCQQLQSRLSTLTIENEEVKKTMEATLSTIQDMVTVEDYDVSECFHHSNSMESVKSTMSESFLSKPSLAKRRANQQETEQFYFTKLKEFLEGRNLITKLEAKHDLIQKTLGESETHTYSHRLHQQDVFS
;
A
#
# COMPACT_ATOMS: atom_id res chain seq x y z
N MET A 1 -36.61 30.11 22.14
CA MET A 1 -35.29 29.47 22.26
C MET A 1 -34.28 30.55 22.60
N ASN A 2 -33.48 30.39 23.66
CA ASN A 2 -32.44 31.37 24.02
C ASN A 2 -31.35 31.38 22.93
N VAL A 3 -30.78 32.54 22.60
CA VAL A 3 -29.72 32.69 21.59
C VAL A 3 -28.51 31.82 21.94
N GLU A 4 -28.14 31.76 23.23
CA GLU A 4 -27.05 30.90 23.70
C GLU A 4 -27.35 29.40 23.52
N ALA A 5 -28.60 28.99 23.73
CA ALA A 5 -29.01 27.60 23.50
C ALA A 5 -28.97 27.24 22.00
N SER A 6 -29.38 28.16 21.13
CA SER A 6 -29.29 27.97 19.68
C SER A 6 -27.84 27.89 19.21
N LYS A 7 -26.94 28.71 19.77
CA LYS A 7 -25.51 28.67 19.48
C LYS A 7 -24.88 27.34 19.90
N HIS A 8 -25.17 26.89 21.12
CA HIS A 8 -24.63 25.62 21.63
C HIS A 8 -25.04 24.42 20.77
N SER A 9 -26.33 24.34 20.42
CA SER A 9 -26.83 23.28 19.53
C SER A 9 -26.16 23.28 18.15
N GLY A 10 -25.82 24.47 17.61
CA GLY A 10 -25.06 24.58 16.37
C GLY A 10 -23.63 24.04 16.48
N LEU A 11 -22.95 24.32 17.60
CA LEU A 11 -21.60 23.82 17.87
C LEU A 11 -21.58 22.30 18.06
N GLU A 12 -22.55 21.73 18.78
CA GLU A 12 -22.72 20.27 18.91
C GLU A 12 -22.96 19.59 17.55
N GLY A 13 -23.63 20.28 16.62
CA GLY A 13 -23.79 19.80 15.25
C GLY A 13 -22.47 19.76 14.48
N LEU A 14 -21.63 20.78 14.65
CA LEU A 14 -20.31 20.86 14.03
C LEU A 14 -19.34 19.82 14.61
N GLU A 15 -19.32 19.66 15.94
CA GLU A 15 -18.50 18.67 16.64
C GLU A 15 -18.79 17.26 16.13
N ARG A 16 -20.07 16.87 16.06
CA ARG A 16 -20.48 15.59 15.46
C ARG A 16 -20.03 15.43 14.01
N ALA A 17 -20.04 16.50 13.22
CA ALA A 17 -19.57 16.44 11.84
C ALA A 17 -18.05 16.20 11.77
N VAL A 18 -17.27 16.84 12.66
CA VAL A 18 -15.81 16.64 12.78
C VAL A 18 -15.50 15.21 13.22
N GLU A 19 -16.21 14.70 14.22
CA GLU A 19 -16.06 13.31 14.70
C GLU A 19 -16.43 12.27 13.63
N SER A 20 -17.32 12.62 12.71
CA SER A 20 -17.78 11.73 11.62
C SER A 20 -16.85 11.68 10.39
N LEU A 21 -15.71 12.38 10.41
CA LEU A 21 -14.76 12.34 9.30
C LEU A 21 -14.12 10.95 9.16
N GLU A 22 -14.47 10.24 8.08
CA GLU A 22 -13.99 8.88 7.82
C GLU A 22 -13.35 8.77 6.42
N PRO A 23 -12.04 9.06 6.28
CA PRO A 23 -11.37 9.05 4.97
C PRO A 23 -11.50 7.71 4.21
N ASN A 24 -11.48 6.58 4.93
CA ASN A 24 -11.67 5.26 4.33
C ASN A 24 -13.11 5.04 3.86
N GLY A 25 -14.10 5.51 4.63
CA GLY A 25 -15.51 5.46 4.24
C GLY A 25 -15.79 6.36 3.04
N ASP A 26 -15.20 7.56 2.99
CA ASP A 26 -15.25 8.46 1.84
C ASP A 26 -14.66 7.82 0.58
N LYS A 27 -13.49 7.19 0.71
CA LYS A 27 -12.85 6.44 -0.39
C LYS A 27 -13.76 5.32 -0.90
N GLN A 28 -14.39 4.55 -0.01
CA GLN A 28 -15.30 3.48 -0.40
C GLN A 28 -16.52 4.03 -1.14
N ARG A 29 -17.18 5.06 -0.60
CA ARG A 29 -18.31 5.74 -1.25
C ARG A 29 -17.94 6.26 -2.63
N LEU A 30 -16.74 6.83 -2.79
CA LEU A 30 -16.23 7.30 -4.07
C LEU A 30 -16.08 6.15 -5.07
N MET A 31 -15.48 5.03 -4.65
CA MET A 31 -15.29 3.85 -5.50
C MET A 31 -16.62 3.21 -5.91
N GLU A 32 -17.60 3.18 -5.01
CA GLU A 32 -18.95 2.67 -5.28
C GLU A 32 -19.73 3.58 -6.23
N THR A 33 -19.66 4.90 -6.01
CA THR A 33 -20.33 5.91 -6.86
C THR A 33 -19.83 5.86 -8.30
N TYR A 34 -18.52 5.68 -8.49
CA TYR A 34 -17.88 5.62 -9.81
C TYR A 34 -17.43 4.20 -10.15
N ASN A 35 -18.25 3.18 -9.86
CA ASN A 35 -17.89 1.77 -10.05
C ASN A 35 -17.34 1.44 -11.44
N ASN A 36 -17.92 2.02 -12.50
CA ASN A 36 -17.48 1.82 -13.89
C ASN A 36 -16.03 2.27 -14.16
N VAL A 37 -15.46 3.15 -13.32
CA VAL A 37 -14.07 3.62 -13.42
C VAL A 37 -13.11 2.68 -12.68
N PHE A 38 -13.57 2.09 -11.58
CA PHE A 38 -12.72 1.30 -10.67
C PHE A 38 -12.91 -0.21 -10.81
N CYS A 39 -13.88 -0.68 -11.59
CA CYS A 39 -14.12 -2.10 -11.80
C CYS A 39 -12.93 -2.75 -12.53
N PRO A 40 -12.45 -3.93 -12.07
CA PRO A 40 -11.36 -4.61 -12.75
C PRO A 40 -11.80 -5.09 -14.14
N PRO A 41 -10.92 -5.00 -15.16
CA PRO A 41 -11.23 -5.51 -16.49
C PRO A 41 -11.34 -7.04 -16.48
N MET A 42 -11.93 -7.61 -17.55
CA MET A 42 -11.90 -9.05 -17.78
C MET A 42 -10.46 -9.55 -17.84
N ARG A 43 -10.25 -10.77 -17.35
CA ARG A 43 -8.94 -11.43 -17.43
C ARG A 43 -8.61 -11.73 -18.90
N PHE A 44 -7.32 -11.69 -19.21
CA PHE A 44 -6.84 -12.14 -20.50
C PHE A 44 -6.73 -13.66 -20.50
N ASP A 45 -7.36 -14.28 -21.49
CA ASP A 45 -7.23 -15.71 -21.75
C ASP A 45 -6.22 -15.97 -22.88
N PHE A 46 -5.56 -17.12 -22.84
CA PHE A 46 -4.67 -17.54 -23.91
C PHE A 46 -5.44 -17.65 -25.24
N GLN A 47 -4.95 -16.96 -26.26
CA GLN A 47 -5.50 -17.02 -27.62
C GLN A 47 -4.60 -17.92 -28.47
N SER A 48 -5.10 -19.08 -28.87
CA SER A 48 -4.33 -20.02 -29.68
C SER A 48 -4.05 -19.44 -31.07
N HIS A 49 -2.85 -19.75 -31.59
CA HIS A 49 -2.43 -19.31 -32.90
C HIS A 49 -2.58 -20.43 -33.92
N MET A 50 -3.24 -20.18 -35.06
CA MET A 50 -3.33 -21.12 -36.20
C MET A 50 -3.85 -22.53 -35.86
N GLY A 51 -4.79 -22.63 -34.91
CA GLY A 51 -5.36 -23.91 -34.49
C GLY A 51 -4.49 -24.70 -33.52
N ASP A 52 -3.49 -24.06 -32.89
CA ASP A 52 -2.73 -24.66 -31.80
C ASP A 52 -3.67 -25.20 -30.70
N THR A 53 -3.51 -26.49 -30.40
CA THR A 53 -4.31 -27.20 -29.40
C THR A 53 -3.67 -27.17 -28.02
N MET A 54 -2.44 -26.68 -27.89
CA MET A 54 -1.70 -26.64 -26.63
C MET A 54 -2.03 -25.35 -25.86
N GLY A 55 -2.84 -25.49 -24.81
CA GLY A 55 -3.18 -24.39 -23.89
C GLY A 55 -2.36 -24.38 -22.60
N VAL A 56 -1.36 -25.25 -22.48
CA VAL A 56 -0.57 -25.46 -21.26
C VAL A 56 0.93 -25.47 -21.57
N VAL A 57 1.74 -25.22 -20.54
CA VAL A 57 3.20 -25.35 -20.66
C VAL A 57 3.55 -26.83 -20.70
N CYS A 58 4.42 -27.25 -21.64
CA CYS A 58 4.88 -28.64 -21.73
C CYS A 58 6.27 -28.79 -21.11
N ALA A 59 6.40 -29.57 -20.04
CA ALA A 59 7.69 -29.92 -19.44
C ALA A 59 8.12 -31.34 -19.87
N GLN A 60 8.37 -31.51 -21.18
CA GLN A 60 8.94 -32.74 -21.75
C GLN A 60 10.42 -32.53 -22.06
N GLN A 61 11.21 -33.61 -22.14
CA GLN A 61 12.61 -33.50 -22.55
C GLN A 61 12.73 -32.98 -23.99
N PRO A 62 13.72 -32.10 -24.29
CA PRO A 62 14.80 -31.65 -23.41
C PRO A 62 14.46 -30.44 -22.51
N LEU A 63 13.28 -29.84 -22.69
CA LEU A 63 12.88 -28.58 -22.06
C LEU A 63 12.68 -28.67 -20.54
N GLU A 64 12.33 -29.86 -20.04
CA GLU A 64 12.14 -30.12 -18.60
C GLU A 64 13.33 -29.67 -17.75
N GLY A 65 14.57 -29.97 -18.18
CA GLY A 65 15.78 -29.58 -17.44
C GLY A 65 15.99 -28.06 -17.39
N GLU A 66 15.70 -27.37 -18.50
CA GLU A 66 15.77 -25.92 -18.58
C GLU A 66 14.70 -25.24 -17.71
N LEU A 67 13.48 -25.81 -17.70
CA LEU A 67 12.40 -25.34 -16.83
C LEU A 67 12.73 -25.51 -15.35
N LEU A 68 13.34 -26.63 -14.96
CA LEU A 68 13.79 -26.86 -13.60
C LEU A 68 14.86 -25.84 -13.17
N GLN A 69 15.88 -25.62 -14.02
CA GLN A 69 16.91 -24.62 -13.76
C GLN A 69 16.29 -23.21 -13.66
N ARG A 70 15.34 -22.89 -14.54
CA ARG A 70 14.64 -21.61 -14.53
C ARG A 70 13.80 -21.43 -13.25
N CYS A 71 13.13 -22.47 -12.80
CA CYS A 71 12.35 -22.46 -11.56
C CYS A 71 13.24 -22.13 -10.35
N GLN A 72 14.40 -22.79 -10.25
CA GLN A 72 15.38 -22.55 -9.18
C GLN A 72 15.94 -21.12 -9.22
N GLN A 73 16.30 -20.61 -10.40
CA GLN A 73 16.76 -19.22 -10.57
C GLN A 73 15.70 -18.20 -10.13
N LEU A 74 14.44 -18.42 -10.51
CA LEU A 74 13.33 -17.56 -10.11
C LEU A 74 13.13 -17.60 -8.60
N GLN A 75 13.16 -18.78 -7.98
CA GLN A 75 13.02 -18.94 -6.53
C GLN A 75 14.13 -18.20 -5.76
N SER A 76 15.40 -18.34 -6.17
CA SER A 76 16.50 -17.63 -5.53
C SER A 76 16.36 -16.11 -5.68
N ARG A 77 16.04 -15.64 -6.89
CA ARG A 77 15.86 -14.20 -7.15
C ARG A 77 14.67 -13.63 -6.37
N LEU A 78 13.55 -14.35 -6.30
CA LEU A 78 12.38 -13.95 -5.54
C LEU A 78 12.71 -13.81 -4.05
N SER A 79 13.46 -14.75 -3.48
CA SER A 79 13.91 -14.66 -2.09
C SER A 79 14.63 -13.35 -1.80
N THR A 80 15.62 -12.99 -2.63
CA THR A 80 16.38 -11.73 -2.48
C THR A 80 15.49 -10.51 -2.62
N LEU A 81 14.71 -10.42 -3.71
CA LEU A 81 13.86 -9.25 -3.97
C LEU A 81 12.79 -9.06 -2.89
N THR A 82 12.23 -10.15 -2.35
CA THR A 82 11.23 -10.07 -1.28
C THR A 82 11.84 -9.50 0.00
N ILE A 83 13.06 -9.90 0.37
CA ILE A 83 13.76 -9.35 1.53
C ILE A 83 14.03 -7.86 1.33
N GLU A 84 14.64 -7.49 0.20
CA GLU A 84 14.95 -6.09 -0.13
C GLU A 84 13.69 -5.22 -0.11
N ASN A 85 12.59 -5.69 -0.72
CA ASN A 85 11.34 -4.93 -0.80
C ASN A 85 10.64 -4.80 0.57
N GLU A 86 10.78 -5.78 1.47
CA GLU A 86 10.27 -5.66 2.84
C GLU A 86 11.06 -4.64 3.67
N GLU A 87 12.36 -4.46 3.42
CA GLU A 87 13.14 -3.38 4.05
C GLU A 87 12.68 -1.99 3.59
N VAL A 88 12.43 -1.84 2.29
CA VAL A 88 11.85 -0.60 1.73
C VAL A 88 10.47 -0.34 2.34
N LYS A 89 9.63 -1.37 2.46
CA LYS A 89 8.29 -1.27 3.07
C LYS A 89 8.36 -0.79 4.51
N LYS A 90 9.21 -1.39 5.35
CA LYS A 90 9.38 -0.96 6.75
C LYS A 90 9.79 0.51 6.86
N THR A 91 10.72 0.93 5.98
CA THR A 91 11.17 2.33 5.92
C THR A 91 10.01 3.26 5.53
N MET A 92 9.22 2.86 4.53
CA MET A 92 8.03 3.59 4.07
C MET A 92 6.99 3.70 5.20
N GLU A 93 6.68 2.62 5.90
CA GLU A 93 5.69 2.57 6.99
C GLU A 93 6.14 3.41 8.20
N ALA A 94 7.41 3.35 8.58
CA ALA A 94 7.96 4.19 9.63
C ALA A 94 7.89 5.69 9.27
N THR A 95 8.17 6.02 8.00
CA THR A 95 8.05 7.40 7.50
C THR A 95 6.59 7.86 7.54
N LEU A 96 5.64 7.00 7.16
CA LEU A 96 4.20 7.31 7.24
C LEU A 96 3.75 7.55 8.68
N SER A 97 4.21 6.73 9.64
CA SER A 97 3.94 6.95 11.07
C SER A 97 4.45 8.31 11.52
N THR A 98 5.66 8.70 11.07
CA THR A 98 6.22 10.02 11.39
C THR A 98 5.36 11.16 10.83
N ILE A 99 4.84 11.01 9.60
CA ILE A 99 3.92 12.00 9.01
C ILE A 99 2.62 12.06 9.79
N GLN A 100 2.08 10.91 10.21
CA GLN A 100 0.88 10.83 11.03
C GLN A 100 1.08 11.61 12.35
N ASP A 101 2.19 11.37 13.05
CA ASP A 101 2.52 12.08 14.29
C ASP A 101 2.64 13.60 14.08
N MET A 102 3.10 14.05 12.90
CA MET A 102 3.19 15.47 12.56
C MET A 102 1.82 16.13 12.33
N VAL A 103 0.83 15.40 11.81
CA VAL A 103 -0.47 15.95 11.41
C VAL A 103 -1.59 15.72 12.43
N THR A 104 -1.40 14.81 13.40
CA THR A 104 -2.35 14.54 14.48
C THR A 104 -2.09 15.37 15.75
N VAL A 105 -1.17 16.33 15.69
CA VAL A 105 -0.91 17.25 16.79
C VAL A 105 -2.18 18.04 17.12
N GLU A 106 -2.64 17.96 18.35
CA GLU A 106 -3.82 18.68 18.85
C GLU A 106 -3.47 20.14 19.19
N ASP A 107 -3.19 20.97 18.19
CA ASP A 107 -2.83 22.40 18.35
C ASP A 107 -4.01 23.37 18.17
N TYR A 108 -5.24 22.88 18.39
CA TYR A 108 -6.49 23.65 18.21
C TYR A 108 -7.05 24.28 19.51
N ASP A 109 -6.51 24.00 20.70
CA ASP A 109 -6.93 24.67 21.94
C ASP A 109 -6.40 26.11 21.98
N VAL A 110 -7.32 27.06 22.11
CA VAL A 110 -7.05 28.51 22.13
C VAL A 110 -7.46 29.16 23.46
N SER A 111 -7.74 28.36 24.50
CA SER A 111 -8.20 28.86 25.81
C SER A 111 -7.25 29.92 26.40
N GLU A 112 -5.94 29.76 26.20
CA GLU A 112 -4.93 30.72 26.64
C GLU A 112 -5.09 32.12 26.03
N CYS A 113 -5.68 32.24 24.83
CA CYS A 113 -5.94 33.53 24.19
C CYS A 113 -7.04 34.35 24.90
N PHE A 114 -7.84 33.71 25.75
CA PHE A 114 -8.94 34.36 26.46
C PHE A 114 -8.60 34.73 27.91
N HIS A 115 -7.41 34.36 28.40
CA HIS A 115 -6.88 34.80 29.70
C HIS A 115 -6.33 36.23 29.62
N HIS A 116 -7.21 37.22 29.56
CA HIS A 116 -6.82 38.61 29.79
C HIS A 116 -6.69 38.85 31.31
N SER A 117 -5.47 39.07 31.80
CA SER A 117 -5.30 39.78 33.07
C SER A 117 -6.03 41.13 32.97
N ASN A 118 -6.82 41.51 33.96
CA ASN A 118 -7.48 42.83 34.08
C ASN A 118 -6.48 44.00 34.21
N SER A 119 -5.28 43.91 33.64
CA SER A 119 -4.24 44.94 33.71
C SER A 119 -4.19 45.70 32.38
N MET A 120 -4.44 47.00 32.44
CA MET A 120 -4.27 47.95 31.33
C MET A 120 -2.79 48.22 30.98
N GLU A 121 -1.92 47.21 31.04
CA GLU A 121 -0.50 47.38 30.76
C GLU A 121 -0.12 46.74 29.42
N SER A 122 -0.03 47.61 28.41
CA SER A 122 0.73 47.49 27.16
C SER A 122 0.91 46.07 26.60
N VAL A 123 0.14 45.78 25.55
CA VAL A 123 0.29 44.68 24.59
C VAL A 123 1.69 44.59 23.98
N LYS A 124 2.65 44.00 24.70
CA LYS A 124 3.87 43.45 24.10
C LYS A 124 3.71 41.94 24.07
N SER A 125 3.33 41.46 22.90
CA SER A 125 3.10 40.08 22.50
C SER A 125 4.09 39.08 23.12
N THR A 126 3.70 38.44 24.21
CA THR A 126 4.36 37.24 24.77
C THR A 126 4.29 36.05 23.79
N MET A 127 3.51 36.16 22.71
CA MET A 127 3.42 35.14 21.65
C MET A 127 4.68 34.99 20.79
N SER A 128 5.65 35.91 20.93
CA SER A 128 6.82 35.99 20.04
C SER A 128 7.81 34.82 20.18
N GLU A 129 7.82 34.13 21.33
CA GLU A 129 8.70 32.98 21.60
C GLU A 129 7.94 31.65 21.79
N SER A 130 6.67 31.59 21.36
CA SER A 130 5.86 30.37 21.42
C SER A 130 6.14 29.43 20.26
N PHE A 131 5.89 28.14 20.46
CA PHE A 131 5.84 27.08 19.43
C PHE A 131 5.06 27.49 18.16
N LEU A 132 4.10 28.41 18.31
CA LEU A 132 3.23 28.97 17.27
C LEU A 132 3.80 30.21 16.54
N SER A 133 5.06 30.57 16.76
CA SER A 133 5.69 31.69 16.04
C SER A 133 5.72 31.43 14.52
N LYS A 134 5.59 32.49 13.70
CA LYS A 134 5.64 32.34 12.22
C LYS A 134 6.91 31.62 11.71
N PRO A 135 8.13 31.91 12.24
CA PRO A 135 9.33 31.18 11.84
C PRO A 135 9.34 29.70 12.26
N SER A 136 8.82 29.36 13.44
CA SER A 136 8.75 27.95 13.89
C SER A 136 7.74 27.13 13.07
N LEU A 137 6.61 27.73 12.70
CA LEU A 137 5.61 27.09 11.83
C LEU A 137 6.14 26.84 10.42
N ALA A 138 6.83 27.82 9.82
CA ALA A 138 7.45 27.65 8.51
C ALA A 138 8.49 26.52 8.50
N LYS A 139 9.31 26.43 9.57
CA LYS A 139 10.29 25.35 9.73
C LYS A 139 9.63 23.98 9.90
N ARG A 140 8.56 23.87 10.71
CA ARG A 140 7.75 22.64 10.83
C ARG A 140 7.20 22.19 9.49
N ARG A 141 6.62 23.13 8.72
CA ARG A 141 6.05 22.85 7.40
C ARG A 141 7.10 22.38 6.40
N ALA A 142 8.29 22.97 6.39
CA ALA A 142 9.38 22.54 5.54
C ALA A 142 9.82 21.10 5.87
N ASN A 143 9.97 20.76 7.16
CA ASN A 143 10.30 19.41 7.60
C ASN A 143 9.22 18.38 7.22
N GLN A 144 7.93 18.74 7.37
CA GLN A 144 6.83 17.89 6.92
C GLN A 144 6.93 17.61 5.41
N GLN A 145 7.16 18.63 4.58
CA GLN A 145 7.29 18.47 3.14
C GLN A 145 8.48 17.58 2.75
N GLU A 146 9.63 17.74 3.40
CA GLU A 146 10.79 16.88 3.18
C GLU A 146 10.49 15.42 3.56
N THR A 147 9.78 15.21 4.67
CA THR A 147 9.37 13.88 5.13
C THR A 147 8.36 13.23 4.17
N GLU A 148 7.37 13.99 3.69
CA GLU A 148 6.41 13.54 2.67
C GLU A 148 7.11 13.19 1.34
N GLN A 149 8.08 14.01 0.91
CA GLN A 149 8.87 13.74 -0.29
C GLN A 149 9.67 12.44 -0.16
N PHE A 150 10.24 12.18 1.02
CA PHE A 150 10.93 10.93 1.30
C PHE A 150 9.96 9.73 1.31
N TYR A 151 8.77 9.88 1.90
CA TYR A 151 7.72 8.87 1.85
C TYR A 151 7.34 8.49 0.42
N PHE A 152 7.08 9.47 -0.46
CA PHE A 152 6.74 9.18 -1.86
C PHE A 152 7.89 8.51 -2.63
N THR A 153 9.13 8.85 -2.29
CA THR A 153 10.31 8.19 -2.86
C THR A 153 10.33 6.71 -2.50
N LYS A 154 10.10 6.38 -1.21
CA LYS A 154 10.06 5.00 -0.73
C LYS A 154 8.83 4.23 -1.21
N LEU A 155 7.66 4.89 -1.32
CA LEU A 155 6.45 4.31 -1.88
C LEU A 155 6.66 3.89 -3.34
N LYS A 156 7.29 4.76 -4.15
CA LYS A 156 7.60 4.44 -5.54
C LYS A 156 8.53 3.23 -5.64
N GLU A 157 9.62 3.23 -4.86
CA GLU A 157 10.58 2.12 -4.79
C GLU A 157 9.89 0.80 -4.39
N PHE A 158 9.04 0.83 -3.37
CA PHE A 158 8.26 -0.33 -2.91
C PHE A 158 7.31 -0.86 -4.00
N LEU A 159 6.59 0.03 -4.69
CA LEU A 159 5.65 -0.37 -5.74
C LEU A 159 6.39 -0.97 -6.96
N GLU A 160 7.54 -0.42 -7.33
CA GLU A 160 8.38 -0.96 -8.40
C GLU A 160 8.92 -2.36 -8.04
N GLY A 161 9.41 -2.54 -6.81
CA GLY A 161 9.85 -3.83 -6.29
C GLY A 161 8.72 -4.85 -6.25
N ARG A 162 7.56 -4.49 -5.67
CA ARG A 162 6.39 -5.37 -5.60
C ARG A 162 5.88 -5.78 -6.98
N ASN A 163 5.84 -4.84 -7.94
CA ASN A 163 5.45 -5.14 -9.32
C ASN A 163 6.36 -6.16 -10.01
N LEU A 164 7.66 -6.09 -9.77
CA LEU A 164 8.61 -7.08 -10.30
C LEU A 164 8.40 -8.44 -9.62
N ILE A 165 8.28 -8.46 -8.30
CA ILE A 165 8.01 -9.68 -7.52
C ILE A 165 6.75 -10.38 -8.04
N THR A 166 5.62 -9.69 -8.15
CA THR A 166 4.35 -10.29 -8.63
C THR A 166 4.47 -10.91 -10.03
N LYS A 167 5.23 -10.29 -10.94
CA LYS A 167 5.47 -10.86 -12.29
C LYS A 167 6.35 -12.11 -12.24
N LEU A 168 7.33 -12.15 -11.35
CA LEU A 168 8.24 -13.28 -11.19
C LEU A 168 7.57 -14.44 -10.45
N GLU A 169 6.78 -14.15 -9.40
CA GLU A 169 5.95 -15.12 -8.67
C GLU A 169 4.99 -15.82 -9.63
N ALA A 170 4.22 -15.07 -10.42
CA ALA A 170 3.29 -15.65 -11.39
C ALA A 170 3.96 -16.61 -12.40
N LYS A 171 5.18 -16.30 -12.84
CA LYS A 171 5.96 -17.18 -13.73
C LYS A 171 6.52 -18.40 -13.01
N HIS A 172 7.03 -18.20 -11.79
CA HIS A 172 7.54 -19.26 -10.95
C HIS A 172 6.45 -20.28 -10.66
N ASP A 173 5.29 -19.83 -10.20
CA ASP A 173 4.16 -20.70 -9.82
C ASP A 173 3.65 -21.52 -11.01
N LEU A 174 3.58 -20.93 -12.20
CA LEU A 174 3.20 -21.66 -13.41
C LEU A 174 4.21 -22.76 -13.76
N ILE A 175 5.52 -22.45 -13.72
CA ILE A 175 6.57 -23.43 -14.03
C ILE A 175 6.58 -24.53 -12.97
N GLN A 176 6.54 -24.17 -11.69
CA GLN A 176 6.54 -25.10 -10.58
C GLN A 176 5.36 -26.06 -10.65
N LYS A 177 4.15 -25.55 -10.93
CA LYS A 177 2.95 -26.37 -11.14
C LYS A 177 3.15 -27.35 -12.30
N THR A 178 3.67 -26.87 -13.43
CA THR A 178 3.91 -27.70 -14.62
C THR A 178 4.93 -28.82 -14.35
N LEU A 179 6.00 -28.52 -13.62
CA LEU A 179 7.01 -29.52 -13.24
C LEU A 179 6.44 -30.57 -12.28
N GLY A 180 5.65 -30.16 -11.29
CA GLY A 180 5.00 -31.08 -10.34
C GLY A 180 3.98 -32.01 -10.99
N GLU A 181 3.18 -31.52 -11.94
CA GLU A 181 2.28 -32.34 -12.74
C GLU A 181 3.05 -33.34 -13.62
N SER A 182 4.19 -32.92 -14.19
CA SER A 182 5.03 -33.78 -15.04
C SER A 182 5.66 -34.93 -14.26
N GLU A 183 6.11 -34.70 -13.02
CA GLU A 183 6.59 -35.77 -12.14
C GLU A 183 5.50 -36.83 -11.93
N THR A 184 4.25 -36.44 -11.61
CA THR A 184 3.14 -37.39 -11.40
C THR A 184 2.78 -38.20 -12.66
N HIS A 185 2.88 -37.60 -13.85
CA HIS A 185 2.67 -38.29 -15.12
C HIS A 185 3.79 -39.28 -15.44
N THR A 186 5.06 -38.98 -15.11
CA THR A 186 6.16 -39.94 -15.30
C THR A 186 6.09 -41.12 -14.32
N TYR A 187 5.57 -40.93 -13.10
CA TYR A 187 5.35 -42.02 -12.16
C TYR A 187 4.24 -42.97 -12.62
N SER A 188 3.12 -42.42 -13.10
CA SER A 188 2.00 -43.22 -13.61
C SER A 188 2.36 -43.96 -14.91
N HIS A 189 3.16 -43.37 -15.79
CA HIS A 189 3.65 -44.03 -17.01
C HIS A 189 4.68 -45.14 -16.73
N ARG A 190 5.48 -45.02 -15.65
CA ARG A 190 6.43 -46.06 -15.20
C ARG A 190 5.75 -47.24 -14.51
N LEU A 191 4.71 -46.99 -13.70
CA LEU A 191 3.90 -48.05 -13.08
C LEU A 191 3.15 -48.87 -14.13
N HIS A 192 2.54 -48.22 -15.13
CA HIS A 192 1.90 -48.92 -16.24
C HIS A 192 2.87 -49.77 -17.07
N GLN A 193 4.14 -49.39 -17.14
CA GLN A 193 5.15 -50.18 -17.85
C GLN A 193 5.67 -51.36 -17.02
N GLN A 194 5.63 -51.31 -15.69
CA GLN A 194 5.96 -52.45 -14.82
C GLN A 194 4.84 -53.51 -14.77
N ASP A 195 3.58 -53.09 -14.89
CA ASP A 195 2.42 -54.01 -14.91
C ASP A 195 2.22 -54.73 -16.26
N VAL A 196 2.86 -54.24 -17.35
CA VAL A 196 2.82 -54.89 -18.67
C VAL A 196 3.92 -55.94 -18.83
N PHE A 197 4.91 -55.98 -17.92
CA PHE A 197 6.01 -56.95 -17.90
C PHE A 197 5.99 -57.90 -16.69
N SER A 198 4.86 -57.98 -15.95
CA SER A 198 4.59 -59.03 -14.94
C SER A 198 3.48 -59.96 -15.40
#